data_AF-A0A482WC19-F1
#
_entry.id   AF-A0A482WC19-F1
#
_cell.length_a   1.000
_cell.length_b   1.000
_cell.length_c   1.000
_cell.angle_alpha   90.00
_cell.angle_beta   90.00
_cell.angle_gamma   90.00
#
_symmetry.space_group_name_H-M   'P 1'
#
loop_
_entity.id
_entity.type
_entity.pdbx_description
1 polymer ?
#
loop_
_entity_poly.entity_id
_entity_poly.type
_entity_poly.pdbx_seq_one_letter_code
_entity_poly.pdbx_strand_id
1 'polypeptide(L)'
;ALSLTGKAKLAEEMNKRKYEDKIELNKTHLVEKSRFKNLERCMHYQRREREVADSQLKAKEQEAFREKQVERTEALARELDKIKRKELSGLKMRQSLRENCHELRELETKLRTAYVSKQLATQLAEKQAKKLEDKLKQVEEYQQMQAAIVTKEEMDKISAAEEIKKKAIYRQELQDQMIINEKRKRYMYDEFLREKTMIDDIVQRIHAEDEREREEKMCKMQKTKEEMDAFKKAQQIWRNKEKEEIDMENQRIQQFIINKAIEMQSREQKKNELEAVKAKLTENIAKQLYEAEMKRKEKEEIMRELYEEEQKQQLEQQHRANIEKAIRRRIEVRESLMHQMMERQEKLREEAAQDAKYKEEIMAKMAEDAKLEQLSDQRRRMKMLETRREVEKMMQERRQKRAEEMQLLMKLKEQEEKEAEERKRIIEEERLTMLKEHAKNLIGYLPKGVLRADDLPHLGSDI
;
A
#
# COMPACT_ATOMS: atom_id res chain seq x y z
N ALA A 1 46.43 -97.00 -144.49
CA ALA A 1 47.18 -97.70 -143.42
C ALA A 1 48.67 -97.69 -143.77
N LEU A 2 49.57 -97.73 -142.78
CA LEU A 2 51.04 -97.79 -142.93
C LEU A 2 51.64 -98.74 -141.86
N SER A 3 52.93 -99.13 -141.98
CA SER A 3 53.44 -100.45 -141.52
C SER A 3 54.30 -100.49 -140.22
N LEU A 4 55.14 -101.55 -140.07
CA LEU A 4 55.36 -102.30 -138.81
C LEU A 4 56.62 -101.98 -137.97
N THR A 5 57.55 -101.16 -138.44
CA THR A 5 58.89 -100.99 -137.80
C THR A 5 58.91 -100.27 -136.45
N GLY A 6 57.77 -99.76 -135.96
CA GLY A 6 57.70 -99.00 -134.70
C GLY A 6 57.79 -99.83 -133.39
N LYS A 7 57.69 -101.17 -133.43
CA LYS A 7 57.39 -101.96 -132.22
C LYS A 7 58.57 -102.33 -131.30
N ALA A 8 59.80 -102.44 -131.81
CA ALA A 8 60.91 -103.04 -131.04
C ALA A 8 61.56 -102.09 -130.02
N LYS A 9 61.65 -100.80 -130.33
CA LYS A 9 62.29 -99.78 -129.45
C LYS A 9 61.51 -99.52 -128.14
N LEU A 10 60.30 -100.07 -128.00
CA LEU A 10 59.43 -99.90 -126.83
C LEU A 10 59.84 -100.70 -125.58
N ALA A 11 60.65 -101.77 -125.73
CA ALA A 11 60.83 -102.75 -124.65
C ALA A 11 61.94 -102.38 -123.64
N GLU A 12 63.11 -101.93 -124.10
CA GLU A 12 64.20 -101.50 -123.19
C GLU A 12 63.83 -100.29 -122.34
N GLU A 13 62.99 -99.41 -122.90
CA GLU A 13 62.41 -98.29 -122.15
C GLU A 13 61.56 -98.74 -120.95
N MET A 14 61.03 -99.97 -120.92
CA MET A 14 60.09 -100.42 -119.88
C MET A 14 60.73 -100.74 -118.53
N ASN A 15 61.99 -101.19 -118.49
CA ASN A 15 62.62 -101.62 -117.24
C ASN A 15 63.42 -100.52 -116.55
N LYS A 16 63.96 -99.55 -117.30
CA LYS A 16 64.63 -98.37 -116.71
C LYS A 16 63.65 -97.58 -115.83
N ARG A 17 62.41 -97.42 -116.32
CA ARG A 17 61.25 -96.87 -115.60
C ARG A 17 61.05 -97.50 -114.21
N LYS A 18 61.03 -98.83 -114.07
CA LYS A 18 60.66 -99.51 -112.81
C LYS A 18 61.56 -99.24 -111.60
N TYR A 19 62.83 -98.91 -111.80
CA TYR A 19 63.72 -98.55 -110.69
C TYR A 19 63.58 -97.07 -110.31
N GLU A 20 63.41 -96.22 -111.34
CA GLU A 20 63.11 -94.81 -111.21
C GLU A 20 61.81 -94.64 -110.38
N ASP A 21 60.76 -95.42 -110.69
CA ASP A 21 59.45 -95.45 -109.99
C ASP A 21 59.56 -95.58 -108.44
N LYS A 22 60.56 -96.30 -107.89
CA LYS A 22 60.61 -96.64 -106.46
C LYS A 22 61.43 -95.64 -105.62
N ILE A 23 62.44 -94.99 -106.21
CA ILE A 23 63.10 -93.83 -105.57
C ILE A 23 62.15 -92.63 -105.56
N GLU A 24 61.31 -92.52 -106.59
CA GLU A 24 60.20 -91.57 -106.60
C GLU A 24 59.24 -91.83 -105.42
N LEU A 25 58.81 -93.06 -105.17
CA LEU A 25 57.81 -93.40 -104.15
C LEU A 25 58.15 -92.98 -102.69
N ASN A 26 59.42 -92.92 -102.31
CA ASN A 26 59.81 -92.42 -100.97
C ASN A 26 60.05 -90.90 -100.96
N LYS A 27 60.52 -90.33 -102.08
CA LYS A 27 60.55 -88.87 -102.26
C LYS A 27 59.13 -88.31 -102.22
N THR A 28 58.14 -88.98 -102.83
CA THR A 28 56.73 -88.55 -102.81
C THR A 28 56.18 -88.53 -101.39
N HIS A 29 56.37 -89.57 -100.56
CA HIS A 29 55.77 -89.60 -99.21
C HIS A 29 56.32 -88.53 -98.24
N LEU A 30 57.62 -88.21 -98.32
CA LEU A 30 58.22 -87.12 -97.52
C LEU A 30 57.77 -85.74 -98.04
N VAL A 31 57.65 -85.60 -99.36
CA VAL A 31 57.05 -84.43 -100.02
C VAL A 31 55.56 -84.31 -99.67
N GLU A 32 54.81 -85.40 -99.53
CA GLU A 32 53.39 -85.43 -99.12
C GLU A 32 53.21 -84.95 -97.69
N LYS A 33 54.02 -85.42 -96.73
CA LYS A 33 53.94 -84.94 -95.34
C LYS A 33 54.33 -83.46 -95.20
N SER A 34 55.31 -83.00 -95.99
CA SER A 34 55.66 -81.58 -96.08
C SER A 34 54.54 -80.75 -96.73
N ARG A 35 53.97 -81.25 -97.85
CA ARG A 35 52.78 -80.69 -98.49
C ARG A 35 51.61 -80.60 -97.51
N PHE A 36 51.37 -81.60 -96.67
CA PHE A 36 50.26 -81.58 -95.71
C PHE A 36 50.42 -80.48 -94.65
N LYS A 37 51.59 -80.33 -94.02
CA LYS A 37 51.84 -79.23 -93.07
C LYS A 37 51.88 -77.85 -93.73
N ASN A 38 52.37 -77.76 -94.97
CA ASN A 38 52.32 -76.51 -95.73
C ASN A 38 50.89 -76.18 -96.15
N LEU A 39 50.06 -77.18 -96.46
CA LEU A 39 48.63 -77.04 -96.71
C LEU A 39 47.90 -76.59 -95.44
N GLU A 40 48.15 -77.19 -94.27
CA GLU A 40 47.57 -76.74 -93.00
C GLU A 40 47.92 -75.28 -92.69
N ARG A 41 49.19 -74.87 -92.86
CA ARG A 41 49.59 -73.46 -92.72
C ARG A 41 48.89 -72.57 -93.75
N CYS A 42 48.85 -72.98 -95.02
CA CYS A 42 48.18 -72.24 -96.08
C CYS A 42 46.68 -72.07 -95.77
N MET A 43 46.00 -73.13 -95.31
CA MET A 43 44.60 -73.10 -94.90
C MET A 43 44.37 -72.23 -93.66
N HIS A 44 45.32 -72.18 -92.72
CA HIS A 44 45.22 -71.29 -91.55
C HIS A 44 45.50 -69.82 -91.91
N TYR A 45 46.45 -69.55 -92.82
CA TYR A 45 46.65 -68.22 -93.38
C TYR A 45 45.42 -67.77 -94.17
N GLN A 46 44.90 -68.59 -95.09
CA GLN A 46 43.67 -68.30 -95.82
C GLN A 46 42.46 -68.11 -94.90
N ARG A 47 42.33 -68.89 -93.82
CA ARG A 47 41.26 -68.70 -92.85
C ARG A 47 41.41 -67.35 -92.14
N ARG A 48 42.61 -67.00 -91.69
CA ARG A 48 42.88 -65.71 -91.03
C ARG A 48 42.71 -64.52 -92.00
N GLU A 49 43.12 -64.67 -93.26
CA GLU A 49 42.90 -63.66 -94.30
C GLU A 49 41.42 -63.49 -94.62
N ARG A 50 40.63 -64.58 -94.67
CA ARG A 50 39.17 -64.52 -94.79
C ARG A 50 38.53 -63.87 -93.56
N GLU A 51 38.93 -64.24 -92.35
CA GLU A 51 38.42 -63.62 -91.11
C GLU A 51 38.73 -62.11 -91.05
N VAL A 52 39.93 -61.70 -91.49
CA VAL A 52 40.32 -60.29 -91.61
C VAL A 52 39.54 -59.59 -92.73
N ALA A 53 39.39 -60.21 -93.91
CA ALA A 53 38.62 -59.67 -95.02
C ALA A 53 37.13 -59.52 -94.68
N ASP A 54 36.52 -60.53 -94.06
CA ASP A 54 35.15 -60.50 -93.56
C ASP A 54 34.96 -59.44 -92.47
N SER A 55 35.96 -59.25 -91.60
CA SER A 55 35.93 -58.20 -90.58
C SER A 55 36.05 -56.81 -91.20
N GLN A 56 36.91 -56.63 -92.20
CA GLN A 56 37.03 -55.38 -92.97
C GLN A 56 35.77 -55.10 -93.79
N LEU A 57 35.15 -56.12 -94.36
CA LEU A 57 33.92 -55.99 -95.15
C LEU A 57 32.75 -55.62 -94.23
N LYS A 58 32.59 -56.29 -93.08
CA LYS A 58 31.61 -55.92 -92.04
C LYS A 58 31.86 -54.52 -91.48
N ALA A 59 33.11 -54.10 -91.30
CA ALA A 59 33.44 -52.75 -90.86
C ALA A 59 32.99 -51.71 -91.91
N LYS A 60 33.32 -51.92 -93.19
CA LYS A 60 32.86 -51.06 -94.29
C LYS A 60 31.34 -51.04 -94.46
N GLU A 61 30.67 -52.17 -94.27
CA GLU A 61 29.21 -52.25 -94.28
C GLU A 61 28.60 -51.47 -93.10
N GLN A 62 29.19 -51.55 -91.90
CA GLN A 62 28.76 -50.78 -90.74
C GLN A 62 29.04 -49.27 -90.90
N GLU A 63 30.18 -48.89 -91.48
CA GLU A 63 30.52 -47.51 -91.81
C GLU A 63 29.53 -46.95 -92.84
N ALA A 64 29.33 -47.64 -93.97
CA ALA A 64 28.35 -47.24 -94.98
C ALA A 64 26.89 -47.23 -94.46
N PHE A 65 26.55 -48.08 -93.50
CA PHE A 65 25.25 -48.03 -92.82
C PHE A 65 25.12 -46.83 -91.89
N ARG A 66 26.17 -46.50 -91.12
CA ARG A 66 26.24 -45.31 -90.26
C ARG A 66 26.19 -44.03 -91.09
N GLU A 67 26.94 -43.94 -92.18
CA GLU A 67 26.89 -42.81 -93.12
C GLU A 67 25.47 -42.59 -93.67
N LYS A 68 24.81 -43.66 -94.14
CA LYS A 68 23.41 -43.59 -94.59
C LYS A 68 22.42 -43.23 -93.48
N GLN A 69 22.69 -43.58 -92.22
CA GLN A 69 21.89 -43.11 -91.09
C GLN A 69 22.13 -41.61 -90.82
N VAL A 70 23.38 -41.17 -90.77
CA VAL A 70 23.75 -39.76 -90.58
C VAL A 70 23.13 -38.89 -91.68
N GLU A 71 23.30 -39.27 -92.96
CA GLU A 71 22.71 -38.56 -94.10
C GLU A 71 21.18 -38.42 -93.98
N ARG A 72 20.47 -39.49 -93.58
CA ARG A 72 19.02 -39.44 -93.32
C ARG A 72 18.66 -38.53 -92.15
N THR A 73 19.42 -38.58 -91.06
CA THR A 73 19.18 -37.69 -89.91
C THR A 73 19.49 -36.22 -90.23
N GLU A 74 20.52 -35.94 -91.02
CA GLU A 74 20.83 -34.59 -91.50
C GLU A 74 19.78 -34.07 -92.48
N ALA A 75 19.31 -34.90 -93.42
CA ALA A 75 18.22 -34.54 -94.32
C ALA A 75 16.95 -34.20 -93.52
N LEU A 76 16.57 -35.04 -92.55
CA LEU A 76 15.44 -34.79 -91.67
C LEU A 76 15.64 -33.51 -90.82
N ALA A 77 16.82 -33.29 -90.27
CA ALA A 77 17.14 -32.08 -89.51
C ALA A 77 17.03 -30.82 -90.37
N ARG A 78 17.53 -30.85 -91.61
CA ARG A 78 17.43 -29.74 -92.57
C ARG A 78 15.98 -29.44 -92.97
N GLU A 79 15.13 -30.45 -93.14
CA GLU A 79 13.70 -30.23 -93.40
C GLU A 79 12.95 -29.71 -92.16
N LEU A 80 13.24 -30.24 -90.96
CA LEU A 80 12.68 -29.71 -89.71
C LEU A 80 13.10 -28.25 -89.47
N ASP A 81 14.34 -27.89 -89.77
CA ASP A 81 14.82 -26.50 -89.71
C ASP A 81 14.14 -25.60 -90.74
N LYS A 82 13.89 -26.09 -91.97
CA LYS A 82 13.10 -25.35 -92.96
C LYS A 82 11.66 -25.11 -92.48
N ILE A 83 11.02 -26.11 -91.89
CA ILE A 83 9.67 -26.00 -91.32
C ILE A 83 9.67 -24.97 -90.19
N LYS A 84 10.54 -25.12 -89.18
CA LYS A 84 10.67 -24.18 -88.07
C LYS A 84 10.99 -22.75 -88.51
N ARG A 85 11.84 -22.56 -89.54
CA ARG A 85 12.13 -21.23 -90.10
C ARG A 85 10.93 -20.62 -90.82
N LYS A 86 10.10 -21.43 -91.48
CA LYS A 86 8.83 -20.97 -92.09
C LYS A 86 7.81 -20.62 -91.01
N GLU A 87 7.63 -21.46 -90.00
CA GLU A 87 6.76 -21.19 -88.84
C GLU A 87 7.19 -19.92 -88.10
N LEU A 88 8.48 -19.79 -87.77
CA LEU A 88 9.01 -18.61 -87.09
C LEU A 88 8.89 -17.34 -87.95
N SER A 89 9.10 -17.44 -89.27
CA SER A 89 8.87 -16.31 -90.19
C SER A 89 7.38 -15.94 -90.25
N GLY A 90 6.48 -16.92 -90.27
CA GLY A 90 5.04 -16.71 -90.22
C GLY A 90 4.56 -16.09 -88.91
N LEU A 91 5.09 -16.54 -87.77
CA LEU A 91 4.82 -15.96 -86.45
C LEU A 91 5.37 -14.54 -86.33
N LYS A 92 6.59 -14.27 -86.80
CA LYS A 92 7.15 -12.91 -86.81
C LYS A 92 6.41 -11.97 -87.77
N MET A 93 5.94 -12.48 -88.90
CA MET A 93 5.08 -11.73 -89.81
C MET A 93 3.74 -11.41 -89.14
N ARG A 94 3.07 -12.39 -88.53
CA ARG A 94 1.83 -12.17 -87.75
C ARG A 94 2.03 -11.21 -86.58
N GLN A 95 3.14 -11.31 -85.85
CA GLN A 95 3.49 -10.36 -84.79
C GLN A 95 3.63 -8.94 -85.35
N SER A 96 4.40 -8.77 -86.43
CA SER A 96 4.53 -7.48 -87.12
C SER A 96 3.16 -6.94 -87.59
N LEU A 97 2.25 -7.80 -88.04
CA LEU A 97 0.88 -7.40 -88.39
C LEU A 97 0.06 -7.01 -87.15
N ARG A 98 0.12 -7.76 -86.04
CA ARG A 98 -0.54 -7.38 -84.77
C ARG A 98 -0.04 -6.02 -84.26
N GLU A 99 1.26 -5.75 -84.37
CA GLU A 99 1.89 -4.50 -83.91
C GLU A 99 1.64 -3.31 -84.84
N ASN A 100 1.64 -3.52 -86.16
CA ASN A 100 1.53 -2.44 -87.16
C ASN A 100 0.09 -2.20 -87.66
N CYS A 101 -0.76 -3.23 -87.77
CA CYS A 101 -2.11 -3.07 -88.31
C CYS A 101 -3.04 -2.41 -87.28
N HIS A 102 -3.77 -1.38 -87.71
CA HIS A 102 -4.63 -0.60 -86.83
C HIS A 102 -5.82 -1.43 -86.31
N GLU A 103 -6.47 -2.19 -87.19
CA GLU A 103 -7.66 -3.00 -86.87
C GLU A 103 -7.38 -4.09 -85.82
N LEU A 104 -6.20 -4.72 -85.88
CA LEU A 104 -5.78 -5.72 -84.90
C LEU A 104 -5.48 -5.08 -83.53
N ARG A 105 -4.87 -3.90 -83.50
CA ARG A 105 -4.68 -3.11 -82.27
C ARG A 105 -5.99 -2.58 -81.69
N GLU A 106 -6.94 -2.19 -82.54
CA GLU A 106 -8.30 -1.85 -82.08
C GLU A 106 -9.01 -3.06 -81.47
N LEU A 107 -8.90 -4.23 -82.10
CA LEU A 107 -9.46 -5.45 -81.54
C LEU A 107 -8.79 -5.81 -80.21
N GLU A 108 -7.46 -5.78 -80.16
CA GLU A 108 -6.70 -6.06 -78.95
C GLU A 108 -7.05 -5.08 -77.81
N THR A 109 -7.17 -3.78 -78.09
CA THR A 109 -7.59 -2.80 -77.08
C THR A 109 -9.02 -3.03 -76.62
N LYS A 110 -9.96 -3.40 -77.50
CA LYS A 110 -11.34 -3.79 -77.15
C LYS A 110 -11.39 -5.09 -76.33
N LEU A 111 -10.50 -6.06 -76.58
CA LEU A 111 -10.36 -7.27 -75.77
C LEU A 111 -9.73 -6.96 -74.40
N ARG A 112 -8.71 -6.10 -74.34
CA ARG A 112 -8.11 -5.62 -73.08
C ARG A 112 -9.13 -4.86 -72.23
N THR A 113 -9.98 -4.01 -72.82
CA THR A 113 -11.06 -3.33 -72.06
C THR A 113 -12.12 -4.29 -71.57
N ALA A 114 -12.41 -5.38 -72.29
CA ALA A 114 -13.28 -6.46 -71.82
C ALA A 114 -12.68 -7.25 -70.63
N TYR A 115 -11.37 -7.51 -70.62
CA TYR A 115 -10.71 -8.09 -69.44
C TYR A 115 -10.76 -7.15 -68.23
N VAL A 116 -10.55 -5.84 -68.44
CA VAL A 116 -10.65 -4.84 -67.37
C VAL A 116 -12.09 -4.69 -66.86
N SER A 117 -13.10 -4.72 -67.73
CA SER A 117 -14.51 -4.65 -67.31
C SER A 117 -14.95 -5.91 -66.54
N LYS A 118 -14.49 -7.10 -66.96
CA LYS A 118 -14.65 -8.36 -66.21
C LYS A 118 -14.02 -8.28 -64.82
N GLN A 119 -12.77 -7.85 -64.74
CA GLN A 119 -12.05 -7.70 -63.46
C GLN A 119 -12.75 -6.66 -62.55
N LEU A 120 -13.21 -5.54 -63.09
CA LEU A 120 -13.96 -4.53 -62.35
C LEU A 120 -15.30 -5.08 -61.83
N ALA A 121 -16.00 -5.90 -62.61
CA ALA A 121 -17.23 -6.55 -62.16
C ALA A 121 -16.97 -7.53 -61.00
N THR A 122 -15.89 -8.33 -61.06
CA THR A 122 -15.45 -9.17 -59.94
C THR A 122 -15.12 -8.33 -58.70
N GLN A 123 -14.34 -7.25 -58.84
CA GLN A 123 -14.02 -6.36 -57.72
C GLN A 123 -15.25 -5.65 -57.13
N LEU A 124 -16.24 -5.30 -57.95
CA LEU A 124 -17.51 -4.73 -57.50
C LEU A 124 -18.33 -5.77 -56.72
N ALA A 125 -18.37 -7.02 -57.18
CA ALA A 125 -19.02 -8.12 -56.46
C ALA A 125 -18.32 -8.42 -55.12
N GLU A 126 -16.99 -8.51 -55.09
CA GLU A 126 -16.18 -8.64 -53.86
C GLU A 126 -16.46 -7.51 -52.88
N LYS A 127 -16.48 -6.25 -53.36
CA LYS A 127 -16.76 -5.07 -52.55
C LYS A 127 -18.21 -5.03 -52.04
N GLN A 128 -19.17 -5.59 -52.79
CA GLN A 128 -20.55 -5.74 -52.34
C GLN A 128 -20.68 -6.85 -51.29
N ALA A 129 -20.04 -8.01 -51.51
CA ALA A 129 -19.99 -9.10 -50.55
C ALA A 129 -19.36 -8.64 -49.22
N LYS A 130 -18.21 -7.96 -49.28
CA LYS A 130 -17.56 -7.41 -48.08
C LYS A 130 -18.44 -6.39 -47.35
N LYS A 131 -19.15 -5.51 -48.06
CA LYS A 131 -20.13 -4.59 -47.45
C LYS A 131 -21.31 -5.30 -46.76
N LEU A 132 -21.69 -6.49 -47.22
CA LEU A 132 -22.72 -7.30 -46.56
C LEU A 132 -22.15 -8.00 -45.33
N GLU A 133 -20.93 -8.54 -45.42
CA GLU A 133 -20.19 -9.12 -44.30
C GLU A 133 -19.94 -8.09 -43.17
N ASP A 134 -19.47 -6.88 -43.52
CA ASP A 134 -19.25 -5.78 -42.57
C ASP A 134 -20.57 -5.37 -41.87
N LYS A 135 -21.70 -5.40 -42.59
CA LYS A 135 -23.04 -5.15 -42.00
C LYS A 135 -23.49 -6.27 -41.07
N LEU A 136 -23.25 -7.53 -41.42
CA LEU A 136 -23.58 -8.67 -40.55
C LEU A 136 -22.78 -8.59 -39.25
N LYS A 137 -21.47 -8.32 -39.34
CA LYS A 137 -20.60 -8.08 -38.17
C LYS A 137 -21.11 -6.93 -37.30
N GLN A 138 -21.50 -5.80 -37.88
CA GLN A 138 -22.09 -4.69 -37.11
C GLN A 138 -23.39 -5.09 -36.39
N VAL A 139 -24.22 -5.95 -36.98
CA VAL A 139 -25.43 -6.46 -36.31
C VAL A 139 -25.07 -7.44 -35.19
N GLU A 140 -24.10 -8.33 -35.40
CA GLU A 140 -23.60 -9.26 -34.37
C GLU A 140 -22.94 -8.52 -33.20
N GLU A 141 -22.07 -7.55 -33.46
CA GLU A 141 -21.44 -6.66 -32.48
C GLU A 141 -22.50 -5.88 -31.68
N TYR A 142 -23.53 -5.36 -32.35
CA TYR A 142 -24.63 -4.66 -31.70
C TYR A 142 -25.47 -5.59 -30.79
N GLN A 143 -25.75 -6.82 -31.24
CA GLN A 143 -26.45 -7.82 -30.42
C GLN A 143 -25.60 -8.25 -29.21
N GLN A 144 -24.30 -8.47 -29.39
CA GLN A 144 -23.37 -8.77 -28.29
C GLN A 144 -23.30 -7.62 -27.28
N MET A 145 -23.24 -6.37 -27.76
CA MET A 145 -23.27 -5.18 -26.90
C MET A 145 -24.61 -5.08 -26.13
N GLN A 146 -25.75 -5.31 -26.77
CA GLN A 146 -27.05 -5.34 -26.09
C GLN A 146 -27.10 -6.43 -25.01
N ALA A 147 -26.65 -7.66 -25.32
CA ALA A 147 -26.58 -8.75 -24.35
C ALA A 147 -25.63 -8.43 -23.17
N ALA A 148 -24.51 -7.77 -23.43
CA ALA A 148 -23.58 -7.32 -22.39
C ALA A 148 -24.17 -6.20 -21.51
N ILE A 149 -25.01 -5.32 -22.07
CA ILE A 149 -25.75 -4.31 -21.29
C ILE A 149 -26.80 -4.99 -20.40
N VAL A 150 -27.60 -5.92 -20.94
CA VAL A 150 -28.62 -6.64 -20.15
C VAL A 150 -28.00 -7.44 -19.01
N THR A 151 -26.95 -8.22 -19.28
CA THR A 151 -26.26 -8.98 -18.22
C THR A 151 -25.62 -8.07 -17.18
N LYS A 152 -25.07 -6.91 -17.57
CA LYS A 152 -24.59 -5.90 -16.62
C LYS A 152 -25.73 -5.33 -15.76
N GLU A 153 -26.87 -4.96 -16.35
CA GLU A 153 -28.03 -4.50 -15.59
C GLU A 153 -28.55 -5.57 -14.61
N GLU A 154 -28.51 -6.84 -14.99
CA GLU A 154 -28.87 -7.96 -14.11
C GLU A 154 -27.89 -8.10 -12.94
N MET A 155 -26.57 -8.00 -13.20
CA MET A 155 -25.55 -7.96 -12.15
C MET A 155 -25.72 -6.75 -11.22
N ASP A 156 -25.99 -5.57 -11.77
CA ASP A 156 -26.23 -4.34 -11.00
C ASP A 156 -27.50 -4.47 -10.14
N LYS A 157 -28.57 -5.10 -10.65
CA LYS A 157 -29.80 -5.44 -9.89
C LYS A 157 -29.53 -6.44 -8.76
N ILE A 158 -28.72 -7.48 -9.00
CA ILE A 158 -28.34 -8.47 -7.98
C ILE A 158 -27.50 -7.80 -6.89
N SER A 159 -26.48 -7.03 -7.26
CA SER A 159 -25.64 -6.26 -6.33
C SER A 159 -26.46 -5.28 -5.49
N ALA A 160 -27.39 -4.54 -6.11
CA ALA A 160 -28.31 -3.67 -5.38
C ALA A 160 -29.22 -4.42 -4.40
N ALA A 161 -29.72 -5.60 -4.76
CA ALA A 161 -30.51 -6.45 -3.89
C ALA A 161 -29.68 -7.02 -2.72
N GLU A 162 -28.41 -7.37 -2.94
CA GLU A 162 -27.48 -7.76 -1.88
C GLU A 162 -27.16 -6.60 -0.94
N GLU A 163 -26.93 -5.40 -1.45
CA GLU A 163 -26.73 -4.20 -0.63
C GLU A 163 -27.96 -3.86 0.22
N ILE A 164 -29.18 -4.06 -0.32
CA ILE A 164 -30.42 -3.92 0.44
C ILE A 164 -30.50 -4.98 1.56
N LYS A 165 -30.13 -6.24 1.29
CA LYS A 165 -30.07 -7.31 2.30
C LYS A 165 -29.03 -7.02 3.39
N LYS A 166 -27.82 -6.60 3.04
CA LYS A 166 -26.77 -6.19 3.99
C LYS A 166 -27.26 -5.04 4.87
N LYS A 167 -27.88 -4.01 4.29
CA LYS A 167 -28.49 -2.88 5.03
C LYS A 167 -29.66 -3.32 5.92
N ALA A 168 -30.42 -4.36 5.55
CA ALA A 168 -31.46 -4.92 6.39
C ALA A 168 -30.88 -5.67 7.60
N ILE A 169 -29.89 -6.54 7.39
CA ILE A 169 -29.17 -7.26 8.45
C ILE A 169 -28.51 -6.26 9.42
N TYR A 170 -27.78 -5.27 8.91
CA TYR A 170 -27.14 -4.24 9.73
C TYR A 170 -28.14 -3.43 10.56
N ARG A 171 -29.33 -3.11 10.02
CA ARG A 171 -30.41 -2.48 10.81
C ARG A 171 -30.94 -3.39 11.92
N GLN A 172 -31.05 -4.70 11.66
CA GLN A 172 -31.48 -5.68 12.65
C GLN A 172 -30.41 -5.82 13.76
N GLU A 173 -29.13 -5.93 13.41
CA GLU A 173 -28.01 -5.95 14.37
C GLU A 173 -27.99 -4.68 15.24
N LEU A 174 -28.25 -3.51 14.66
CA LEU A 174 -28.34 -2.26 15.41
C LEU A 174 -29.55 -2.23 16.36
N GLN A 175 -30.70 -2.77 15.94
CA GLN A 175 -31.88 -2.95 16.81
C GLN A 175 -31.58 -3.93 17.95
N ASP A 176 -30.92 -5.04 17.69
CA ASP A 176 -30.50 -6.02 18.70
C ASP A 176 -29.51 -5.39 19.70
N GLN A 177 -28.56 -4.57 19.23
CA GLN A 177 -27.68 -3.79 20.11
C GLN A 177 -28.45 -2.78 20.98
N MET A 178 -29.48 -2.12 20.45
CA MET A 178 -30.36 -1.25 21.24
C MET A 178 -31.12 -2.04 22.29
N ILE A 179 -31.68 -3.20 21.94
CA ILE A 179 -32.40 -4.10 22.86
C ILE A 179 -31.46 -4.63 23.96
N ILE A 180 -30.23 -5.01 23.62
CA ILE A 180 -29.21 -5.47 24.58
C ILE A 180 -28.84 -4.33 25.54
N ASN A 181 -28.61 -3.11 25.03
CA ASN A 181 -28.32 -1.95 25.85
C ASN A 181 -29.50 -1.58 26.77
N GLU A 182 -30.74 -1.70 26.31
CA GLU A 182 -31.92 -1.45 27.15
C GLU A 182 -32.09 -2.54 28.22
N LYS A 183 -31.94 -3.82 27.87
CA LYS A 183 -31.91 -4.94 28.83
C LYS A 183 -30.81 -4.73 29.88
N ARG A 184 -29.63 -4.27 29.47
CA ARG A 184 -28.53 -3.94 30.38
C ARG A 184 -28.91 -2.79 31.33
N LYS A 185 -29.53 -1.72 30.83
CA LYS A 185 -30.05 -0.62 31.69
C LYS A 185 -31.09 -1.13 32.70
N ARG A 186 -32.02 -1.99 32.28
CA ARG A 186 -33.02 -2.62 33.18
C ARG A 186 -32.33 -3.47 34.25
N TYR A 187 -31.38 -4.33 33.87
CA TYR A 187 -30.60 -5.13 34.83
C TYR A 187 -29.83 -4.28 35.85
N MET A 188 -29.13 -3.22 35.39
CA MET A 188 -28.42 -2.30 36.31
C MET A 188 -29.39 -1.54 37.23
N TYR A 189 -30.62 -1.25 36.77
CA TYR A 189 -31.66 -0.64 37.60
C TYR A 189 -32.24 -1.62 38.64
N ASP A 190 -32.44 -2.89 38.26
CA ASP A 190 -32.88 -3.94 39.18
C ASP A 190 -31.82 -4.22 40.26
N GLU A 191 -30.53 -4.26 39.90
CA GLU A 191 -29.42 -4.35 40.85
C GLU A 191 -29.35 -3.11 41.75
N PHE A 192 -29.48 -1.89 41.20
CA PHE A 192 -29.55 -0.66 41.99
C PHE A 192 -30.73 -0.67 42.99
N LEU A 193 -31.89 -1.20 42.60
CA LEU A 193 -33.02 -1.36 43.52
C LEU A 193 -32.71 -2.37 44.64
N ARG A 194 -32.03 -3.48 44.34
CA ARG A 194 -31.56 -4.46 45.34
C ARG A 194 -30.57 -3.83 46.32
N GLU A 195 -29.54 -3.16 45.80
CA GLU A 195 -28.57 -2.42 46.60
C GLU A 195 -29.26 -1.36 47.46
N LYS A 196 -30.21 -0.59 46.89
CA LYS A 196 -30.98 0.38 47.66
C LYS A 196 -31.77 -0.28 48.79
N THR A 197 -32.51 -1.37 48.53
CA THR A 197 -33.24 -2.07 49.61
C THR A 197 -32.30 -2.59 50.69
N MET A 198 -31.12 -3.11 50.32
CA MET A 198 -30.11 -3.56 51.26
C MET A 198 -29.51 -2.40 52.09
N ILE A 199 -29.31 -1.22 51.48
CA ILE A 199 -28.86 -0.01 52.17
C ILE A 199 -29.95 0.51 53.10
N ASP A 200 -31.21 0.58 52.65
CA ASP A 200 -32.35 0.98 53.47
C ASP A 200 -32.50 0.04 54.70
N ASP A 201 -32.31 -1.27 54.53
CA ASP A 201 -32.28 -2.27 55.62
C ASP A 201 -31.06 -2.12 56.56
N ILE A 202 -29.92 -1.62 56.08
CA ILE A 202 -28.76 -1.29 56.93
C ILE A 202 -29.06 -0.02 57.73
N VAL A 203 -29.60 1.02 57.10
CA VAL A 203 -29.96 2.30 57.75
C VAL A 203 -31.04 2.09 58.81
N GLN A 204 -32.06 1.26 58.52
CA GLN A 204 -33.07 0.88 59.53
C GLN A 204 -32.46 0.13 60.70
N ARG A 205 -31.51 -0.79 60.47
CA ARG A 205 -30.80 -1.48 61.55
C ARG A 205 -29.95 -0.54 62.41
N ILE A 206 -29.24 0.42 61.79
CA ILE A 206 -28.49 1.45 62.51
C ILE A 206 -29.43 2.30 63.36
N HIS A 207 -30.54 2.79 62.82
CA HIS A 207 -31.50 3.57 63.60
C HIS A 207 -32.10 2.79 64.77
N ALA A 208 -32.44 1.51 64.57
CA ALA A 208 -32.92 0.63 65.63
C ALA A 208 -31.84 0.27 66.68
N GLU A 209 -30.55 0.28 66.30
CA GLU A 209 -29.43 0.13 67.22
C GLU A 209 -29.16 1.43 68.00
N ASP A 210 -29.17 2.60 67.35
CA ASP A 210 -29.10 3.92 67.99
C ASP A 210 -30.26 4.15 68.97
N GLU A 211 -31.47 3.67 68.65
CA GLU A 211 -32.63 3.74 69.54
C GLU A 211 -32.42 2.88 70.79
N ARG A 212 -32.02 1.62 70.62
CA ARG A 212 -31.70 0.74 71.75
C ARG A 212 -30.54 1.27 72.59
N GLU A 213 -29.51 1.84 71.97
CA GLU A 213 -28.38 2.43 72.70
C GLU A 213 -28.81 3.69 73.48
N ARG A 214 -29.72 4.51 72.92
CA ARG A 214 -30.36 5.63 73.63
C ARG A 214 -31.21 5.15 74.80
N GLU A 215 -32.04 4.13 74.61
CA GLU A 215 -32.84 3.52 75.69
C GLU A 215 -31.96 2.94 76.80
N GLU A 216 -30.89 2.23 76.45
CA GLU A 216 -29.91 1.72 77.41
C GLU A 216 -29.21 2.85 78.18
N LYS A 217 -28.79 3.92 77.50
CA LYS A 217 -28.19 5.11 78.14
C LYS A 217 -29.18 5.78 79.10
N MET A 218 -30.44 5.91 78.70
CA MET A 218 -31.51 6.44 79.56
C MET A 218 -31.76 5.54 80.78
N CYS A 219 -31.80 4.22 80.61
CA CYS A 219 -31.96 3.25 81.69
C CYS A 219 -30.75 3.28 82.66
N LYS A 220 -29.52 3.35 82.16
CA LYS A 220 -28.29 3.51 82.96
C LYS A 220 -28.29 4.86 83.72
N MET A 221 -28.75 5.94 83.10
CA MET A 221 -28.90 7.25 83.75
C MET A 221 -29.99 7.25 84.83
N GLN A 222 -31.12 6.57 84.60
CA GLN A 222 -32.17 6.40 85.61
C GLN A 222 -31.67 5.62 86.82
N LYS A 223 -31.02 4.46 86.61
CA LYS A 223 -30.44 3.65 87.68
C LYS A 223 -29.41 4.42 88.51
N THR A 224 -28.45 5.08 87.86
CA THR A 224 -27.43 5.89 88.57
C THR A 224 -28.04 7.10 89.30
N LYS A 225 -29.14 7.67 88.80
CA LYS A 225 -29.91 8.70 89.52
C LYS A 225 -30.62 8.12 90.74
N GLU A 226 -31.27 6.96 90.62
CA GLU A 226 -31.93 6.26 91.73
C GLU A 226 -30.92 5.88 92.83
N GLU A 227 -29.75 5.36 92.44
CA GLU A 227 -28.63 5.09 93.34
C GLU A 227 -28.12 6.36 94.04
N MET A 228 -27.96 7.46 93.31
CA MET A 228 -27.55 8.74 93.87
C MET A 228 -28.60 9.32 94.85
N ASP A 229 -29.88 9.22 94.53
CA ASP A 229 -30.96 9.72 95.39
C ASP A 229 -31.18 8.81 96.61
N ALA A 230 -30.94 7.49 96.49
CA ALA A 230 -30.86 6.57 97.62
C ALA A 230 -29.66 6.88 98.52
N PHE A 231 -28.48 7.15 97.94
CA PHE A 231 -27.29 7.56 98.69
C PHE A 231 -27.50 8.89 99.43
N LYS A 232 -28.11 9.90 98.79
CA LYS A 232 -28.46 11.17 99.46
C LYS A 232 -29.44 10.96 100.61
N LYS A 233 -30.46 10.12 100.44
CA LYS A 233 -31.40 9.76 101.52
C LYS A 233 -30.68 9.07 102.69
N ALA A 234 -29.81 8.10 102.40
CA ALA A 234 -29.00 7.42 103.42
C ALA A 234 -28.06 8.40 104.15
N GLN A 235 -27.38 9.29 103.42
CA GLN A 235 -26.52 10.33 104.00
C GLN A 235 -27.33 11.31 104.87
N GLN A 236 -28.54 11.69 104.45
CA GLN A 236 -29.40 12.57 105.25
C GLN A 236 -29.90 11.89 106.52
N ILE A 237 -30.27 10.60 106.47
CA ILE A 237 -30.60 9.80 107.65
C ILE A 237 -29.40 9.72 108.60
N TRP A 238 -28.19 9.48 108.06
CA TRP A 238 -26.97 9.44 108.86
C TRP A 238 -26.66 10.78 109.54
N ARG A 239 -26.72 11.90 108.80
CA ARG A 239 -26.58 13.25 109.37
C ARG A 239 -27.64 13.59 110.42
N ASN A 240 -28.87 13.13 110.25
CA ASN A 240 -29.92 13.34 111.24
C ASN A 240 -29.63 12.55 112.53
N LYS A 241 -29.19 11.29 112.43
CA LYS A 241 -28.74 10.50 113.58
C LYS A 241 -27.53 11.11 114.28
N GLU A 242 -26.53 11.55 113.51
CA GLU A 242 -25.34 12.23 114.05
C GLU A 242 -25.72 13.52 114.79
N LYS A 243 -26.68 14.30 114.27
CA LYS A 243 -27.25 15.45 114.99
C LYS A 243 -28.00 15.05 116.26
N GLU A 244 -28.84 14.01 116.22
CA GLU A 244 -29.54 13.50 117.40
C GLU A 244 -28.55 13.04 118.49
N GLU A 245 -27.46 12.37 118.13
CA GLU A 245 -26.39 11.99 119.07
C GLU A 245 -25.65 13.22 119.63
N ILE A 246 -25.32 14.21 118.79
CA ILE A 246 -24.70 15.47 119.22
C ILE A 246 -25.63 16.27 120.14
N ASP A 247 -26.92 16.35 119.84
CA ASP A 247 -27.90 17.09 120.66
C ASP A 247 -28.13 16.40 122.01
N MET A 248 -28.13 15.07 122.06
CA MET A 248 -28.17 14.30 123.31
C MET A 248 -26.91 14.50 124.16
N GLU A 249 -25.72 14.58 123.55
CA GLU A 249 -24.48 14.87 124.27
C GLU A 249 -24.41 16.33 124.72
N ASN A 250 -24.87 17.28 123.90
CA ASN A 250 -25.01 18.69 124.27
C ASN A 250 -25.95 18.87 125.47
N GLN A 251 -27.06 18.13 125.55
CA GLN A 251 -27.95 18.14 126.72
C GLN A 251 -27.24 17.64 127.99
N ARG A 252 -26.41 16.58 127.90
CA ARG A 252 -25.59 16.11 129.03
C ARG A 252 -24.57 17.16 129.47
N ILE A 253 -23.90 17.82 128.51
CA ILE A 253 -22.94 18.90 128.77
C ILE A 253 -23.65 20.08 129.45
N GLN A 254 -24.84 20.49 129.00
CA GLN A 254 -25.62 21.55 129.64
C GLN A 254 -26.01 21.19 131.08
N GLN A 255 -26.48 19.96 131.33
CA GLN A 255 -26.77 19.48 132.69
C GLN A 255 -25.53 19.51 133.59
N PHE A 256 -24.36 19.11 133.06
CA PHE A 256 -23.09 19.18 133.77
C PHE A 256 -22.69 20.63 134.11
N ILE A 257 -22.83 21.57 133.16
CA ILE A 257 -22.54 23.00 133.37
C ILE A 257 -23.44 23.58 134.47
N ILE A 258 -24.75 23.30 134.44
CA ILE A 258 -25.70 23.78 135.45
C ILE A 258 -25.33 23.26 136.84
N ASN A 259 -25.03 21.96 136.97
CA ASN A 259 -24.60 21.37 138.23
C ASN A 259 -23.29 22.01 138.74
N LYS A 260 -22.35 22.32 137.85
CA LYS A 260 -21.09 22.98 138.21
C LYS A 260 -21.28 24.43 138.64
N ALA A 261 -22.20 25.17 138.01
CA ALA A 261 -22.54 26.54 138.38
C ALA A 261 -23.14 26.61 139.80
N ILE A 262 -24.04 25.68 140.16
CA ILE A 262 -24.62 25.57 141.51
C ILE A 262 -23.54 25.29 142.56
N GLU A 263 -22.58 24.41 142.25
CA GLU A 263 -21.45 24.12 143.14
C GLU A 263 -20.55 25.36 143.34
N MET A 264 -20.28 26.12 142.28
CA MET A 264 -19.50 27.37 142.34
C MET A 264 -20.20 28.44 143.16
N GLN A 265 -21.49 28.68 142.92
CA GLN A 265 -22.28 29.65 143.68
C GLN A 265 -22.31 29.33 145.19
N SER A 266 -22.39 28.04 145.53
CA SER A 266 -22.34 27.56 146.92
C SER A 266 -20.96 27.75 147.58
N ARG A 267 -19.87 27.76 146.80
CA ARG A 267 -18.52 28.09 147.29
C ARG A 267 -18.33 29.59 147.49
N GLU A 268 -18.89 30.40 146.59
CA GLU A 268 -18.77 31.86 146.63
C GLU A 268 -19.54 32.48 147.81
N GLN A 269 -20.73 31.98 148.13
CA GLN A 269 -21.47 32.39 149.33
C GLN A 269 -20.63 32.21 150.61
N LYS A 270 -19.99 31.05 150.79
CA LYS A 270 -19.11 30.77 151.95
C LYS A 270 -17.87 31.68 152.01
N LYS A 271 -17.37 32.14 150.86
CA LYS A 271 -16.24 33.10 150.80
C LYS A 271 -16.67 34.49 151.27
N ASN A 272 -17.84 34.95 150.80
CA ASN A 272 -18.37 36.27 151.16
C ASN A 272 -18.70 36.39 152.66
N GLU A 273 -19.20 35.33 153.29
CA GLU A 273 -19.40 35.28 154.75
C GLU A 273 -18.10 35.48 155.54
N LEU A 274 -17.00 34.85 155.11
CA LEU A 274 -15.67 35.01 155.73
C LEU A 274 -15.06 36.40 155.50
N GLU A 275 -15.29 37.01 154.34
CA GLU A 275 -14.81 38.36 154.03
C GLU A 275 -15.57 39.44 154.84
N ALA A 276 -16.88 39.26 155.07
CA ALA A 276 -17.68 40.14 155.92
C ALA A 276 -17.19 40.17 157.40
N VAL A 277 -16.67 39.05 157.91
CA VAL A 277 -16.06 38.99 159.26
C VAL A 277 -14.73 39.75 159.29
N LYS A 278 -13.90 39.63 158.25
CA LYS A 278 -12.62 40.35 158.16
C LYS A 278 -12.80 41.86 158.05
N ALA A 279 -13.78 42.33 157.28
CA ALA A 279 -14.05 43.77 157.09
C ALA A 279 -14.32 44.51 158.42
N LYS A 280 -15.09 43.89 159.33
CA LYS A 280 -15.39 44.44 160.66
C LYS A 280 -14.15 44.57 161.56
N LEU A 281 -13.16 43.68 161.39
CA LEU A 281 -11.90 43.76 162.14
C LEU A 281 -11.02 44.91 161.62
N THR A 282 -10.95 45.11 160.30
CA THR A 282 -10.15 46.18 159.69
C THR A 282 -10.67 47.59 160.00
N GLU A 283 -11.99 47.77 160.12
CA GLU A 283 -12.58 49.09 160.45
C GLU A 283 -12.16 49.58 161.85
N ASN A 284 -12.05 48.68 162.83
CA ASN A 284 -11.63 49.01 164.18
C ASN A 284 -10.16 49.44 164.27
N ILE A 285 -9.29 48.86 163.45
CA ILE A 285 -7.87 49.23 163.38
C ILE A 285 -7.68 50.61 162.71
N ALA A 286 -8.48 50.91 161.69
CA ALA A 286 -8.41 52.19 160.97
C ALA A 286 -8.70 53.41 161.88
N LYS A 287 -9.66 53.29 162.81
CA LYS A 287 -9.99 54.36 163.77
C LYS A 287 -8.82 54.69 164.71
N GLN A 288 -8.07 53.68 165.15
CA GLN A 288 -6.92 53.87 166.06
C GLN A 288 -5.72 54.55 165.38
N LEU A 289 -5.52 54.36 164.07
CA LEU A 289 -4.44 55.00 163.32
C LEU A 289 -4.69 56.50 163.07
N TYR A 290 -5.93 56.91 162.84
CA TYR A 290 -6.28 58.29 162.49
C TYR A 290 -5.96 59.29 163.62
N GLU A 291 -6.22 58.91 164.88
CA GLU A 291 -5.91 59.73 166.06
C GLU A 291 -4.41 59.93 166.30
N ALA A 292 -3.57 58.98 165.84
CA ALA A 292 -2.12 59.07 165.95
C ALA A 292 -1.50 59.99 164.88
N GLU A 293 -2.08 60.02 163.68
CA GLU A 293 -1.53 60.78 162.55
C GLU A 293 -1.75 62.30 162.69
N MET A 294 -2.88 62.73 163.24
CA MET A 294 -3.18 64.16 163.44
C MET A 294 -2.14 64.86 164.33
N LYS A 295 -1.69 64.19 165.41
CA LYS A 295 -0.64 64.70 166.31
C LYS A 295 0.74 64.80 165.66
N ARG A 296 0.94 64.20 164.47
CA ARG A 296 2.20 64.29 163.72
C ARG A 296 2.25 65.52 162.81
N LYS A 297 1.11 65.89 162.19
CA LYS A 297 1.03 66.96 161.19
C LYS A 297 1.32 68.35 161.78
N GLU A 298 0.85 68.63 163.00
CA GLU A 298 1.15 69.88 163.72
C GLU A 298 2.67 70.13 163.93
N LYS A 299 3.50 69.08 163.96
CA LYS A 299 4.97 69.21 164.02
C LYS A 299 5.63 69.43 162.66
N GLU A 300 4.99 69.04 161.56
CA GLU A 300 5.58 69.06 160.21
C GLU A 300 5.36 70.39 159.47
N GLU A 301 4.46 71.26 159.93
CA GLU A 301 4.23 72.59 159.34
C GLU A 301 5.33 73.59 159.75
N ILE A 302 5.75 73.60 161.02
CA ILE A 302 6.81 74.47 161.55
C ILE A 302 8.16 74.27 160.83
N MET A 303 8.42 73.08 160.30
CA MET A 303 9.65 72.77 159.55
C MET A 303 9.64 73.30 158.11
N ARG A 304 8.47 73.64 157.55
CA ARG A 304 8.30 73.86 156.10
C ARG A 304 8.61 75.28 155.67
N GLU A 305 8.29 76.26 156.51
CA GLU A 305 8.57 77.69 156.28
C GLU A 305 10.08 77.99 156.16
N LEU A 306 10.95 77.11 156.68
CA LEU A 306 12.40 77.23 156.62
C LEU A 306 13.03 76.80 155.29
N TYR A 307 12.34 76.04 154.44
CA TYR A 307 12.92 75.44 153.22
C TYR A 307 12.71 76.29 151.95
N GLU A 308 11.64 77.10 151.87
CA GLU A 308 11.25 77.75 150.61
C GLU A 308 12.20 78.88 150.15
N GLU A 309 12.98 79.48 151.07
CA GLU A 309 13.97 80.51 150.71
C GLU A 309 15.22 79.94 150.00
N GLU A 310 15.57 78.66 150.17
CA GLU A 310 16.77 78.08 149.52
C GLU A 310 16.57 77.77 148.02
N GLN A 311 15.33 77.50 147.58
CA GLN A 311 15.04 76.98 146.23
C GLN A 311 15.25 77.98 145.08
N LYS A 312 15.15 79.30 145.32
CA LYS A 312 15.12 80.32 144.25
C LYS A 312 16.38 80.42 143.39
N GLN A 313 17.53 79.88 143.82
CA GLN A 313 18.81 80.04 143.11
C GLN A 313 19.06 79.05 141.94
N GLN A 314 18.32 77.94 141.80
CA GLN A 314 18.75 76.85 140.88
C GLN A 314 18.27 76.92 139.41
N LEU A 315 17.29 77.77 139.06
CA LEU A 315 16.47 77.54 137.85
C LEU A 315 17.07 77.95 136.49
N GLU A 316 18.13 78.75 136.42
CA GLU A 316 18.52 79.42 135.16
C GLU A 316 19.28 78.57 134.10
N GLN A 317 19.70 77.33 134.41
CA GLN A 317 20.74 76.66 133.59
C GLN A 317 20.28 75.80 132.38
N GLN A 318 19.02 75.38 132.25
CA GLN A 318 18.68 74.20 131.41
C GLN A 318 18.39 74.42 129.90
N HIS A 319 18.29 75.65 129.37
CA HIS A 319 17.51 75.90 128.13
C HIS A 319 18.13 75.52 126.76
N ARG A 320 19.37 75.01 126.65
CA ARG A 320 20.19 75.09 125.40
C ARG A 320 20.16 73.93 124.36
N ALA A 321 19.46 72.81 124.54
CA ALA A 321 19.88 71.52 123.92
C ALA A 321 19.23 70.99 122.60
N ASN A 322 18.23 71.62 121.96
CA ASN A 322 17.19 70.86 121.21
C ASN A 322 17.20 70.79 119.63
N ILE A 323 18.22 71.23 118.87
CA ILE A 323 18.04 71.63 117.43
C ILE A 323 18.36 70.56 116.31
N GLU A 324 19.02 69.43 116.56
CA GLU A 324 19.87 68.76 115.52
C GLU A 324 19.24 67.79 114.46
N LYS A 325 17.99 67.31 114.57
CA LYS A 325 17.61 65.96 114.02
C LYS A 325 17.07 65.78 112.57
N ALA A 326 17.12 66.75 111.63
CA ALA A 326 16.13 66.81 110.52
C ALA A 326 16.39 66.15 109.12
N ILE A 327 17.59 65.67 108.73
CA ILE A 327 18.00 65.63 107.29
C ILE A 327 17.70 64.34 106.43
N ARG A 328 17.41 63.16 106.99
CA ARG A 328 17.65 61.85 106.30
C ARG A 328 16.76 61.35 105.12
N ARG A 329 15.68 62.00 104.67
CA ARG A 329 14.57 61.33 103.91
C ARG A 329 14.49 61.50 102.36
N ARG A 330 15.55 61.37 101.54
CA ARG A 330 15.50 61.84 100.10
C ARG A 330 15.96 60.91 98.95
N ILE A 331 16.17 59.58 99.13
CA ILE A 331 16.93 58.76 98.14
C ILE A 331 16.11 57.72 97.33
N GLU A 332 15.00 57.16 97.82
CA GLU A 332 14.47 55.85 97.38
C GLU A 332 13.72 55.76 96.01
N VAL A 333 13.69 56.81 95.17
CA VAL A 333 12.64 56.95 94.10
C VAL A 333 13.09 56.56 92.66
N ARG A 334 14.31 56.04 92.43
CA ARG A 334 14.94 56.10 91.08
C ARG A 334 14.91 54.83 90.18
N GLU A 335 14.59 53.63 90.67
CA GLU A 335 15.01 52.38 89.99
C GLU A 335 14.00 51.66 89.08
N SER A 336 12.71 52.06 89.03
CA SER A 336 11.64 51.20 88.48
C SER A 336 11.34 51.25 86.97
N LEU A 337 12.08 52.03 86.16
CA LEU A 337 11.65 52.40 84.79
C LEU A 337 12.16 51.49 83.63
N MET A 338 13.07 50.54 83.89
CA MET A 338 13.95 50.01 82.82
C MET A 338 13.45 48.78 82.02
N HIS A 339 12.39 48.08 82.45
CA HIS A 339 12.09 46.72 81.94
C HIS A 339 11.11 46.61 80.75
N GLN A 340 10.45 47.68 80.28
CA GLN A 340 9.31 47.56 79.34
C GLN A 340 9.61 47.61 77.81
N MET A 341 10.87 47.59 77.36
CA MET A 341 11.18 47.86 75.93
C MET A 341 11.48 46.66 75.01
N MET A 342 11.64 45.42 75.51
CA MET A 342 12.27 44.34 74.71
C MET A 342 11.33 43.45 73.87
N GLU A 343 10.01 43.50 74.03
CA GLU A 343 9.10 42.48 73.44
C GLU A 343 8.51 42.80 72.05
N ARG A 344 8.96 43.85 71.35
CA ARG A 344 8.26 44.39 70.15
C ARG A 344 8.82 43.95 68.78
N GLN A 345 9.89 43.15 68.70
CA GLN A 345 10.74 43.12 67.49
C GLN A 345 10.71 41.85 66.60
N GLU A 346 9.98 40.77 66.95
CA GLU A 346 10.06 39.50 66.18
C GLU A 346 9.01 39.28 65.06
N LYS A 347 7.93 40.08 64.98
CA LYS A 347 6.79 39.83 64.06
C LYS A 347 6.94 40.35 62.62
N LEU A 348 8.16 40.40 62.07
CA LEU A 348 8.47 41.08 60.80
C LEU A 348 9.26 40.22 59.78
N ARG A 349 9.21 38.89 59.91
CA ARG A 349 9.98 37.94 59.06
C ARG A 349 9.16 37.04 58.14
N GLU A 350 7.83 37.12 58.14
CA GLU A 350 6.96 36.15 57.44
C GLU A 350 6.48 36.58 56.03
N GLU A 351 6.69 37.83 55.61
CA GLU A 351 6.16 38.35 54.33
C GLU A 351 7.06 38.10 53.09
N ALA A 352 8.32 37.70 53.27
CA ALA A 352 9.31 37.63 52.19
C ALA A 352 9.22 36.42 51.23
N ALA A 353 8.26 35.51 51.43
CA ALA A 353 8.24 34.20 50.76
C ALA A 353 7.33 34.08 49.52
N GLN A 354 6.57 35.13 49.16
CA GLN A 354 5.49 35.03 48.16
C GLN A 354 5.84 35.54 46.75
N ASP A 355 6.94 36.27 46.55
CA ASP A 355 7.27 36.95 45.28
C ASP A 355 7.96 36.09 44.19
N ALA A 356 8.29 34.82 44.45
CA ALA A 356 9.13 34.02 43.56
C ALA A 356 8.42 33.38 42.35
N LYS A 357 7.09 33.48 42.22
CA LYS A 357 6.29 32.70 41.23
C LYS A 357 5.91 33.42 39.93
N TYR A 358 6.42 34.62 39.66
CA TYR A 358 5.92 35.50 38.58
C TYR A 358 6.92 35.73 37.41
N LYS A 359 7.86 34.82 37.14
CA LYS A 359 8.97 35.10 36.19
C LYS A 359 9.28 34.13 35.04
N GLU A 360 8.66 32.97 34.94
CA GLU A 360 9.00 32.00 33.86
C GLU A 360 7.88 31.75 32.83
N GLU A 361 6.69 32.33 32.99
CA GLU A 361 5.58 32.22 32.02
C GLU A 361 5.75 33.05 30.71
N ILE A 362 6.90 33.70 30.50
CA ILE A 362 7.15 34.64 29.38
C ILE A 362 8.09 34.06 28.29
N MET A 363 8.57 32.82 28.40
CA MET A 363 9.42 32.18 27.38
C MET A 363 8.68 31.30 26.34
N ALA A 364 7.34 31.25 26.39
CA ALA A 364 6.54 30.27 25.63
C ALA A 364 5.77 30.83 24.40
N LYS A 365 6.03 32.05 23.91
CA LYS A 365 5.13 32.74 22.94
C LYS A 365 5.75 33.62 21.83
N MET A 366 6.97 33.36 21.32
CA MET A 366 7.58 34.21 20.26
C MET A 366 8.37 33.51 19.13
N ALA A 367 8.07 32.26 18.75
CA ALA A 367 8.78 31.61 17.63
C ALA A 367 7.93 30.65 16.75
N GLU A 368 6.60 30.72 16.81
CA GLU A 368 5.77 30.39 15.64
C GLU A 368 5.67 31.63 14.73
N ASP A 369 5.24 31.44 13.47
CA ASP A 369 4.99 32.48 12.45
C ASP A 369 6.18 33.18 11.76
N ALA A 370 7.12 32.39 11.22
CA ALA A 370 8.09 32.88 10.22
C ALA A 370 8.27 31.95 8.99
N LYS A 371 7.22 31.87 8.16
CA LYS A 371 7.26 31.64 6.70
C LYS A 371 7.83 30.31 6.14
N LEU A 372 6.91 29.40 5.87
CA LEU A 372 6.75 28.84 4.51
C LEU A 372 6.89 29.93 3.43
N GLU A 373 7.75 29.76 2.41
CA GLU A 373 7.33 29.83 0.98
C GLU A 373 8.44 29.57 -0.07
N GLN A 374 7.98 29.08 -1.24
CA GLN A 374 8.53 29.19 -2.61
C GLN A 374 9.68 28.29 -3.11
N LEU A 375 9.24 27.23 -3.82
CA LEU A 375 9.89 26.64 -4.99
C LEU A 375 9.90 27.62 -6.18
N SER A 376 11.01 27.72 -6.93
CA SER A 376 10.97 27.74 -8.41
C SER A 376 12.37 27.78 -9.05
N ASP A 377 12.84 26.64 -9.59
CA ASP A 377 14.09 26.63 -10.36
C ASP A 377 14.09 25.61 -11.53
N GLN A 378 13.05 25.69 -12.37
CA GLN A 378 12.86 24.74 -13.48
C GLN A 378 12.36 25.36 -14.81
N ARG A 379 12.68 26.63 -15.08
CA ARG A 379 12.33 27.32 -16.35
C ARG A 379 13.48 28.09 -17.01
N ARG A 380 14.55 27.37 -17.41
CA ARG A 380 15.63 27.94 -18.25
C ARG A 380 16.10 27.06 -19.42
N ARG A 381 15.33 26.03 -19.82
CA ARG A 381 15.61 25.13 -20.97
C ARG A 381 14.68 25.29 -22.17
N MET A 382 14.22 26.53 -22.40
CA MET A 382 13.76 26.98 -23.72
C MET A 382 15.01 27.09 -24.62
N LYS A 383 15.10 26.39 -25.76
CA LYS A 383 14.48 26.69 -27.07
C LYS A 383 15.38 27.54 -27.99
N MET A 384 16.23 26.84 -28.77
CA MET A 384 16.82 27.25 -30.06
C MET A 384 16.95 25.95 -30.90
N LEU A 385 16.27 25.68 -32.04
CA LEU A 385 15.40 26.46 -32.94
C LEU A 385 16.10 27.17 -34.13
N GLU A 386 17.20 26.63 -34.70
CA GLU A 386 17.90 27.33 -35.81
C GLU A 386 18.46 26.47 -36.98
N THR A 387 17.96 25.25 -37.20
CA THR A 387 18.29 24.40 -38.37
C THR A 387 17.04 24.17 -39.26
N ARG A 388 16.57 25.12 -40.09
CA ARG A 388 17.18 25.72 -41.31
C ARG A 388 17.25 24.69 -42.47
N ARG A 389 16.35 24.69 -43.47
CA ARG A 389 16.08 25.65 -44.59
C ARG A 389 17.02 25.57 -45.82
N GLU A 390 17.65 24.42 -46.13
CA GLU A 390 18.66 24.35 -47.22
C GLU A 390 18.35 23.47 -48.47
N VAL A 391 17.16 22.87 -48.62
CA VAL A 391 16.97 21.74 -49.57
C VAL A 391 16.37 22.08 -50.97
N GLU A 392 15.73 23.24 -51.20
CA GLU A 392 14.77 23.40 -52.33
C GLU A 392 15.29 23.89 -53.70
N LYS A 393 16.60 24.07 -53.94
CA LYS A 393 17.09 24.89 -55.09
C LYS A 393 17.45 24.20 -56.43
N MET A 394 17.21 22.89 -56.63
CA MET A 394 17.91 22.09 -57.67
C MET A 394 17.21 21.81 -59.04
N MET A 395 16.03 22.35 -59.36
CA MET A 395 15.08 21.66 -60.30
C MET A 395 14.72 22.30 -61.68
N GLN A 396 15.48 23.24 -62.27
CA GLN A 396 14.94 24.11 -63.36
C GLN A 396 15.48 24.01 -64.83
N GLU A 397 16.52 23.25 -65.19
CA GLU A 397 17.30 23.51 -66.44
C GLU A 397 16.94 22.75 -67.76
N ARG A 398 15.74 22.18 -67.96
CA ARG A 398 15.58 21.00 -68.89
C ARG A 398 14.85 21.12 -70.25
N ARG A 399 14.71 22.29 -70.93
CA ARG A 399 13.59 22.49 -71.92
C ARG A 399 13.81 22.74 -73.45
N GLN A 400 15.01 22.80 -74.05
CA GLN A 400 15.18 23.54 -75.34
C GLN A 400 15.48 22.83 -76.72
N LYS A 401 15.48 21.50 -76.90
CA LYS A 401 15.90 20.85 -78.19
C LYS A 401 14.79 20.07 -78.94
N ARG A 402 14.13 20.59 -80.01
CA ARG A 402 13.08 19.78 -80.73
C ARG A 402 12.48 20.19 -82.13
N ALA A 403 13.17 20.83 -83.09
CA ALA A 403 12.46 21.56 -84.18
C ALA A 403 12.54 21.13 -85.69
N GLU A 404 13.35 20.16 -86.15
CA GLU A 404 13.87 20.20 -87.54
C GLU A 404 13.43 19.11 -88.58
N GLU A 405 12.48 18.20 -88.32
CA GLU A 405 12.42 16.88 -89.01
C GLU A 405 11.43 16.66 -90.21
N MET A 406 10.71 17.67 -90.73
CA MET A 406 9.41 17.42 -91.41
C MET A 406 9.39 16.86 -92.87
N GLN A 407 10.40 17.05 -93.73
CA GLN A 407 10.17 17.02 -95.20
C GLN A 407 10.31 15.67 -95.94
N LEU A 408 10.71 14.56 -95.30
CA LEU A 408 11.12 13.32 -96.00
C LEU A 408 9.97 12.43 -96.57
N LEU A 409 8.72 12.85 -96.48
CA LEU A 409 7.57 11.95 -96.28
C LEU A 409 6.81 11.43 -97.52
N MET A 410 6.97 12.00 -98.71
CA MET A 410 5.95 11.84 -99.78
C MET A 410 6.11 10.62 -100.70
N LYS A 411 7.33 10.10 -100.94
CA LYS A 411 7.59 9.06 -101.96
C LYS A 411 7.30 7.62 -101.53
N LEU A 412 6.93 7.38 -100.27
CA LEU A 412 6.73 6.03 -99.72
C LEU A 412 5.38 5.39 -100.12
N LYS A 413 4.38 6.18 -100.53
CA LYS A 413 2.97 5.76 -100.54
C LYS A 413 2.52 4.72 -101.55
N GLU A 414 3.14 4.63 -102.73
CA GLU A 414 2.56 3.82 -103.84
C GLU A 414 2.93 2.33 -103.76
N GLN A 415 4.05 2.00 -103.10
CA GLN A 415 4.42 0.61 -102.79
C GLN A 415 3.58 0.03 -101.65
N GLU A 416 3.00 0.88 -100.79
CA GLU A 416 2.19 0.47 -99.64
C GLU A 416 0.85 -0.20 -100.05
N GLU A 417 0.26 0.17 -101.20
CA GLU A 417 -1.10 -0.28 -101.56
C GLU A 417 -1.19 -1.77 -101.93
N LYS A 418 -0.22 -2.31 -102.68
CA LYS A 418 -0.22 -3.75 -103.04
C LYS A 418 0.11 -4.63 -101.84
N GLU A 419 1.04 -4.18 -101.00
CA GLU A 419 1.29 -4.82 -99.71
C GLU A 419 0.04 -4.79 -98.81
N ALA A 420 -0.79 -3.73 -98.90
CA ALA A 420 -2.00 -3.61 -98.09
C ALA A 420 -3.07 -4.66 -98.39
N GLU A 421 -3.20 -5.18 -99.62
CA GLU A 421 -4.21 -6.19 -99.95
C GLU A 421 -3.87 -7.59 -99.43
N GLU A 422 -2.61 -8.03 -99.56
CA GLU A 422 -2.15 -9.28 -98.94
C GLU A 422 -2.17 -9.17 -97.41
N ARG A 423 -1.80 -8.00 -96.85
CA ARG A 423 -1.96 -7.70 -95.42
C ARG A 423 -3.41 -7.85 -94.97
N LYS A 424 -4.41 -7.33 -95.70
CA LYS A 424 -5.84 -7.43 -95.34
C LYS A 424 -6.32 -8.87 -95.14
N ARG A 425 -5.95 -9.81 -96.02
CA ARG A 425 -6.34 -11.22 -95.86
C ARG A 425 -5.75 -11.86 -94.60
N ILE A 426 -4.46 -11.62 -94.34
CA ILE A 426 -3.78 -12.14 -93.15
C ILE A 426 -4.33 -11.48 -91.87
N ILE A 427 -4.72 -10.20 -91.93
CA ILE A 427 -5.41 -9.48 -90.85
C ILE A 427 -6.75 -10.15 -90.52
N GLU A 428 -7.56 -10.54 -91.51
CA GLU A 428 -8.86 -11.17 -91.26
C GLU A 428 -8.74 -12.57 -90.65
N GLU A 429 -7.77 -13.39 -91.10
CA GLU A 429 -7.45 -14.69 -90.49
C GLU A 429 -6.98 -14.53 -89.02
N GLU A 430 -6.11 -13.56 -88.76
CA GLU A 430 -5.57 -13.31 -87.42
C GLU A 430 -6.64 -12.71 -86.48
N ARG A 431 -7.53 -11.86 -87.01
CA ARG A 431 -8.73 -11.35 -86.32
C ARG A 431 -9.64 -12.49 -85.85
N LEU A 432 -9.94 -13.44 -86.73
CA LEU A 432 -10.73 -14.62 -86.38
C LEU A 432 -10.03 -15.49 -85.33
N THR A 433 -8.69 -15.62 -85.42
CA THR A 433 -7.90 -16.40 -84.45
C THR A 433 -7.95 -15.77 -83.05
N MET A 434 -7.69 -14.47 -82.92
CA MET A 434 -7.78 -13.76 -81.64
C MET A 434 -9.19 -13.79 -81.04
N LEU A 435 -10.24 -13.71 -81.86
CA LEU A 435 -11.61 -13.85 -81.37
C LEU A 435 -11.87 -15.25 -80.81
N LYS A 436 -11.42 -16.33 -81.45
CA LYS A 436 -11.59 -17.71 -80.95
C LYS A 436 -10.89 -17.93 -79.60
N GLU A 437 -9.69 -17.41 -79.43
CA GLU A 437 -8.89 -17.56 -78.20
C GLU A 437 -9.50 -16.81 -77.01
N HIS A 438 -10.01 -15.60 -77.25
CA HIS A 438 -10.46 -14.71 -76.18
C HIS A 438 -11.97 -14.68 -75.93
N ALA A 439 -12.82 -15.00 -76.92
CA ALA A 439 -14.28 -14.89 -76.79
C ALA A 439 -14.84 -15.71 -75.61
N LYS A 440 -14.46 -17.00 -75.50
CA LYS A 440 -14.93 -17.89 -74.42
C LYS A 440 -14.65 -17.36 -73.01
N ASN A 441 -13.57 -16.59 -72.84
CA ASN A 441 -13.17 -16.01 -71.55
C ASN A 441 -13.83 -14.65 -71.26
N LEU A 442 -14.46 -14.02 -72.26
CA LEU A 442 -14.97 -12.64 -72.22
C LEU A 442 -16.47 -12.52 -72.54
N ILE A 443 -17.18 -13.65 -72.64
CA ILE A 443 -18.64 -13.69 -72.80
C ILE A 443 -19.29 -12.82 -71.71
N GLY A 444 -20.19 -11.91 -72.13
CA GLY A 444 -20.84 -10.92 -71.26
C GLY A 444 -20.06 -9.62 -71.00
N TYR A 445 -18.77 -9.55 -71.33
CA TYR A 445 -17.90 -8.39 -71.05
C TYR A 445 -17.32 -7.70 -72.30
N LEU A 446 -17.55 -8.28 -73.48
CA LEU A 446 -17.15 -7.73 -74.78
C LEU A 446 -17.92 -6.43 -75.16
N PRO A 447 -17.23 -5.38 -75.63
CA PRO A 447 -17.87 -4.18 -76.18
C PRO A 447 -18.78 -4.48 -77.38
N LYS A 448 -19.91 -3.75 -77.47
CA LYS A 448 -20.83 -3.83 -78.61
C LYS A 448 -20.10 -3.49 -79.92
N GLY A 449 -20.26 -4.32 -80.95
CA GLY A 449 -19.64 -4.14 -82.27
C GLY A 449 -18.27 -4.81 -82.47
N VAL A 450 -17.76 -5.58 -81.50
CA VAL A 450 -16.53 -6.39 -81.68
C VAL A 450 -16.76 -7.63 -82.55
N LEU A 451 -17.93 -8.26 -82.40
CA LEU A 451 -18.38 -9.41 -83.19
C LEU A 451 -19.26 -8.93 -84.35
N ARG A 452 -18.97 -9.40 -85.57
CA ARG A 452 -19.83 -9.32 -86.75
C ARG A 452 -20.72 -10.57 -86.82
N ALA A 453 -21.83 -10.49 -87.55
CA ALA A 453 -22.75 -11.63 -87.72
C ALA A 453 -22.04 -12.88 -88.28
N ASP A 454 -21.09 -12.69 -89.19
CA ASP A 454 -20.34 -13.76 -89.87
C ASP A 454 -19.30 -14.44 -88.97
N ASP A 455 -18.94 -13.83 -87.83
CA ASP A 455 -17.95 -14.39 -86.89
C ASP A 455 -18.56 -15.51 -86.02
N LEU A 456 -19.86 -15.44 -85.71
CA LEU A 456 -20.55 -16.38 -84.81
C LEU A 456 -20.32 -17.87 -85.16
N PRO A 457 -20.53 -18.34 -86.41
CA PRO A 457 -20.33 -19.75 -86.75
C PRO A 457 -18.88 -20.24 -86.58
N HIS A 458 -17.91 -19.33 -86.48
CA HIS A 458 -16.49 -19.66 -86.33
C HIS A 458 -16.03 -19.85 -84.88
N LEU A 459 -16.85 -19.47 -83.89
CA LEU A 459 -16.48 -19.40 -82.47
C LEU A 459 -16.93 -20.62 -81.63
N GLY A 460 -17.76 -21.49 -82.20
CA GLY A 460 -18.20 -22.76 -81.59
C GLY A 460 -19.54 -22.65 -80.85
N SER A 461 -20.22 -23.79 -80.70
CA SER A 461 -21.62 -23.92 -80.22
C SER A 461 -21.87 -23.65 -78.72
N ASP A 462 -20.85 -23.19 -77.98
CA ASP A 462 -20.87 -23.10 -76.52
C ASP A 462 -20.87 -21.63 -76.02
N ILE A 463 -21.44 -20.71 -76.81
CA ILE A 463 -21.39 -19.24 -76.61
C ILE A 463 -22.80 -18.65 -76.51
#